data_AF-A0A367ZVP2-F1
#
_entry.id   AF-A0A367ZVP2-F1
#
_cell.length_a   1.000
_cell.length_b   1.000
_cell.length_c   1.000
_cell.angle_alpha   90.00
_cell.angle_beta   90.00
_cell.angle_gamma   90.00
#
_symmetry.space_group_name_H-M   'P 1'
#
loop_
_entity.id
_entity.type
_entity.pdbx_description
1 polymer ?
#
loop_
_entity_poly.entity_id
_entity_poly.type
_entity_poly.pdbx_seq_one_letter_code
_entity_poly.pdbx_strand_id
1 'polypeptide(L)'
;MGILKFSAQKPQIEHIFVHHGIKKHLRDITVSNSQSWLRRMQFYLRDNLHFYLHLKYKSGCFACLSYPPGIGIKGSGRDSSLDWWFTDASHPPRNNERLHK
;
A
#
# COMPACT_ATOMS: atom_id res chain seq x y z
N MET A 1 11.13 14.58 7.42
CA MET A 1 11.32 13.28 6.72
C MET A 1 10.50 12.24 7.48
N GLY A 2 9.49 11.60 6.87
CA GLY A 2 8.51 10.77 7.59
C GLY A 2 8.88 9.27 7.66
N ILE A 3 8.31 8.56 8.63
CA ILE A 3 8.56 7.12 8.90
C ILE A 3 8.33 6.22 7.69
N LEU A 4 7.33 6.51 6.87
CA LEU A 4 7.01 5.74 5.67
C LEU A 4 8.12 5.82 4.60
N LYS A 5 8.69 7.01 4.39
CA LYS A 5 9.80 7.21 3.46
C LYS A 5 11.07 6.51 3.95
N PHE A 6 11.35 6.63 5.25
CA PHE A 6 12.47 5.93 5.87
C PHE A 6 12.38 4.42 5.68
N SER A 7 11.22 3.83 5.96
CA SER A 7 10.99 2.39 5.79
C SER A 7 11.11 1.94 4.34
N ALA A 8 10.59 2.73 3.39
CA ALA A 8 10.62 2.38 1.96
C ALA A 8 12.03 2.36 1.36
N GLN A 9 12.99 3.01 2.01
CA GLN A 9 14.39 3.04 1.57
C GLN A 9 15.21 1.85 2.11
N LYS A 10 14.70 1.07 3.06
CA LYS A 10 15.43 -0.06 3.65
C LYS A 10 15.48 -1.24 2.69
N PRO A 11 16.65 -1.78 2.32
CA PRO A 11 16.74 -2.86 1.33
C PRO A 11 16.04 -4.16 1.77
N GLN A 12 15.87 -4.37 3.08
CA GLN A 12 15.18 -5.50 3.69
C GLN A 12 13.66 -5.44 3.52
N ILE A 13 13.09 -4.27 3.23
CA ILE A 13 11.64 -4.10 3.10
C ILE A 13 11.24 -4.39 1.65
N GLU A 14 10.32 -5.31 1.44
CA GLU A 14 9.78 -5.65 0.14
C GLU A 14 8.60 -4.73 -0.20
N HIS A 15 7.62 -4.66 0.70
CA HIS A 15 6.38 -3.90 0.53
C HIS A 15 5.96 -3.20 1.83
N ILE A 16 5.28 -2.07 1.69
CA ILE A 16 4.66 -1.33 2.80
C ILE A 16 3.18 -1.23 2.51
N PHE A 17 2.35 -1.89 3.31
CA PHE A 17 0.90 -1.84 3.14
C PHE A 17 0.33 -0.67 3.91
N VAL A 18 -0.33 0.24 3.20
CA VAL A 18 -0.96 1.43 3.76
C VAL A 18 -2.39 1.56 3.26
N HIS A 19 -3.22 2.25 4.05
CA HIS A 19 -4.54 2.68 3.61
C HIS A 19 -4.45 3.50 2.30
N HIS A 20 -5.39 3.28 1.39
CA HIS A 20 -5.41 3.93 0.07
C HIS A 20 -5.41 5.47 0.16
N GLY A 21 -6.10 6.04 1.15
CA GLY A 21 -6.07 7.49 1.42
C GLY A 21 -4.68 8.04 1.78
N ILE A 22 -3.88 7.28 2.55
CA ILE A 22 -2.50 7.68 2.90
C ILE A 22 -1.64 7.71 1.64
N LYS A 23 -1.71 6.66 0.80
CA LYS A 23 -0.94 6.60 -0.44
C LYS A 23 -1.32 7.71 -1.42
N LYS A 24 -2.61 8.04 -1.55
CA LYS A 24 -3.09 9.20 -2.34
C LYS A 24 -2.52 10.51 -1.80
N HIS A 25 -2.61 10.75 -0.50
CA HIS A 25 -2.03 11.97 0.08
C HIS A 25 -0.52 12.07 -0.19
N LEU A 26 0.23 10.98 0.00
CA LEU A 26 1.66 10.94 -0.28
C LEU A 26 1.97 11.20 -1.77
N ARG A 27 1.18 10.64 -2.67
CA ARG A 27 1.27 10.89 -4.12
C ARG A 27 1.13 12.38 -4.44
N ASP A 28 0.16 13.03 -3.81
CA ASP A 28 -0.21 14.43 -4.07
C ASP A 28 0.84 15.40 -3.51
N ILE A 29 1.46 15.09 -2.36
CA ILE A 29 2.49 15.95 -1.73
C ILE A 29 3.94 15.67 -2.19
N THR A 30 4.22 14.57 -2.90
CA THR A 30 5.60 14.20 -3.28
C THR A 30 6.01 14.81 -4.63
N VAL A 31 7.13 15.55 -4.67
CA VAL A 31 7.68 16.14 -5.91
C VAL A 31 8.16 15.05 -6.89
N SER A 32 7.89 15.24 -8.19
CA SER A 32 8.12 14.30 -9.31
C SER A 32 9.44 13.51 -9.28
N ASN A 33 10.55 14.17 -8.94
CA ASN A 33 11.88 13.54 -9.00
C ASN A 33 12.24 12.68 -7.77
N SER A 34 11.36 12.55 -6.77
CA SER A 34 11.66 11.87 -5.50
C SER A 34 10.75 10.67 -5.20
N GLN A 35 10.18 10.04 -6.23
CA GLN A 35 9.00 9.16 -6.09
C GLN A 35 9.27 7.66 -6.14
N SER A 36 10.51 7.25 -6.39
CA SER A 36 10.86 5.83 -6.54
C SER A 36 10.45 4.96 -5.35
N TRP A 37 10.39 5.55 -4.15
CA TRP A 37 9.99 4.87 -2.91
C TRP A 37 8.48 4.63 -2.81
N LEU A 38 7.62 5.39 -3.51
CA LEU A 38 6.17 5.20 -3.52
C LEU A 38 5.77 3.87 -4.16
N ARG A 39 6.61 3.31 -5.04
CA ARG A 39 6.39 1.98 -5.63
C ARG A 39 6.43 0.85 -4.60
N ARG A 40 7.06 1.05 -3.44
CA ARG A 40 7.05 0.06 -2.36
C ARG A 40 5.73 0.05 -1.59
N MET A 41 4.90 1.08 -1.75
CA MET A 41 3.64 1.18 -1.03
C MET A 41 2.57 0.36 -1.72
N GLN A 42 2.14 -0.71 -1.06
CA GLN A 42 1.01 -1.53 -1.45
C GLN A 42 -0.28 -1.05 -0.79
N PHE A 43 -1.39 -1.23 -1.50
CA PHE A 43 -2.69 -0.88 -0.95
C PHE A 43 -3.17 -1.92 0.03
N TYR A 44 -3.80 -1.42 1.08
CA TYR A 44 -4.54 -2.23 2.02
C TYR A 44 -5.90 -1.59 2.28
N LEU A 45 -6.91 -2.44 2.28
CA LEU A 45 -8.32 -2.06 2.42
C LEU A 45 -8.71 -1.72 3.85
N ARG A 46 -7.88 -2.09 4.83
CA ARG A 46 -8.22 -2.06 6.24
C ARG A 46 -7.30 -1.13 7.01
N ASP A 47 -7.87 -0.47 8.02
CA ASP A 47 -7.21 0.34 9.05
C ASP A 47 -6.39 1.55 8.52
N ASN A 48 -6.64 2.72 9.10
CA ASN A 48 -5.96 3.99 8.75
C ASN A 48 -5.01 4.50 9.84
N LEU A 49 -4.81 3.73 10.92
CA LEU A 49 -3.99 4.10 12.08
C LEU A 49 -2.64 3.38 12.13
N HIS A 50 -2.47 2.29 11.38
CA HIS A 50 -1.21 1.56 11.27
C HIS A 50 -0.89 1.17 9.83
N PHE A 51 0.33 0.72 9.61
CA PHE A 51 0.81 0.20 8.33
C PHE A 51 1.56 -1.09 8.56
N TYR A 52 1.58 -1.97 7.55
CA TYR A 52 2.30 -3.23 7.63
C TYR A 52 3.58 -3.17 6.80
N LEU A 53 4.62 -3.82 7.30
CA LEU A 53 5.88 -3.99 6.59
C LEU A 53 6.01 -5.45 6.17
N HIS A 54 6.20 -5.68 4.88
CA HIS A 54 6.63 -6.96 4.34
C HIS A 54 8.15 -6.94 4.23
N LEU A 55 8.83 -7.90 4.87
CA LEU A 55 10.27 -8.06 4.78
C LEU A 55 10.61 -9.07 3.69
N LYS A 56 11.66 -8.78 2.91
CA LYS A 56 12.22 -9.75 1.98
C LYS A 56 12.69 -10.99 2.74
N TYR A 57 12.58 -12.13 2.08
CA TYR A 57 13.24 -13.34 2.53
C TYR A 57 14.76 -13.18 2.53
N LYS A 58 15.41 -13.83 3.51
CA LYS A 58 16.87 -13.96 3.48
C LYS A 58 17.27 -14.87 2.32
N SER A 59 18.39 -14.52 1.69
CA SER A 59 19.04 -15.37 0.67
C SER A 59 19.26 -16.79 1.22
N GLY A 60 18.88 -17.81 0.45
CA GLY A 60 19.03 -19.22 0.85
C GLY A 60 17.78 -19.87 1.44
N CYS A 61 16.64 -19.17 1.49
CA CYS A 61 15.37 -19.83 1.84
C CYS A 61 14.74 -20.50 0.62
N PHE A 62 14.85 -21.83 0.54
CA PHE A 62 14.34 -22.62 -0.60
C PHE A 62 12.82 -22.82 -0.60
N ALA A 63 12.15 -22.65 0.55
CA ALA A 63 10.70 -22.83 0.70
C ALA A 63 9.95 -21.51 0.91
N CYS A 64 10.59 -20.37 0.69
CA CYS A 64 9.97 -19.07 0.90
C CYS A 64 9.21 -18.61 -0.34
N LEU A 65 7.89 -18.47 -0.23
CA LEU A 65 7.03 -17.96 -1.29
C LEU A 65 6.93 -16.43 -1.19
N SER A 66 7.53 -15.70 -2.12
CA SER A 66 7.31 -14.25 -2.26
C SER A 66 5.82 -13.95 -2.29
N TYR A 67 5.41 -12.93 -1.52
CA TYR A 67 4.05 -12.44 -1.63
C TYR A 67 3.88 -11.90 -3.06
N PRO A 68 2.89 -12.40 -3.82
CA PRO A 68 2.67 -11.90 -5.16
C PRO A 68 2.43 -10.40 -5.08
N PRO A 69 2.96 -9.59 -6.03
CA PRO A 69 2.67 -8.17 -6.06
C PRO A 69 1.14 -8.01 -6.01
N GLY A 70 0.64 -7.27 -5.02
CA GLY A 70 -0.79 -7.16 -4.78
C GLY A 70 -1.51 -6.70 -6.04
N ILE A 71 -2.72 -7.21 -6.22
CA ILE A 71 -3.59 -7.06 -7.41
C ILE A 71 -3.72 -5.59 -7.88
N GLY A 72 -3.47 -4.60 -7.02
CA GLY A 72 -3.72 -3.18 -7.29
C GLY A 72 -2.57 -2.34 -7.86
N ILE A 73 -1.37 -2.86 -8.12
CA ILE A 73 -0.23 -1.98 -8.49
C ILE A 73 0.63 -2.57 -9.59
N LYS A 74 0.11 -2.54 -10.82
CA LYS A 74 0.98 -2.39 -11.99
C LYS A 74 1.19 -0.89 -12.20
N GLY A 75 2.40 -0.39 -11.98
CA GLY A 75 2.75 0.98 -12.37
C GLY A 75 3.60 1.78 -11.37
N SER A 76 3.64 3.09 -11.57
CA SER A 76 4.54 4.03 -10.90
C SER A 76 4.08 4.40 -9.48
N GLY A 77 2.84 4.03 -9.10
CA GLY A 77 2.20 4.48 -7.87
C GLY A 77 1.56 5.87 -8.00
N ARG A 78 1.54 6.41 -9.22
CA ARG A 78 0.85 7.65 -9.62
C ARG A 78 -0.17 7.44 -10.74
N ASP A 79 -0.14 6.28 -11.38
CA ASP A 79 -1.03 5.90 -12.46
C ASP A 79 -2.50 5.81 -11.99
N SER A 80 -3.42 5.73 -12.95
CA SER A 80 -4.86 5.66 -12.68
C SER A 80 -5.32 4.34 -12.05
N SER A 81 -4.41 3.38 -11.77
CA SER A 81 -4.79 2.14 -11.08
C SER A 81 -5.34 2.39 -9.68
N LEU A 82 -5.18 3.61 -9.15
CA LEU A 82 -5.68 4.00 -7.83
C LEU A 82 -7.12 4.51 -7.87
N ASP A 83 -7.64 4.93 -9.03
CA ASP A 83 -8.86 5.76 -9.08
C ASP A 83 -10.12 4.98 -8.67
N TRP A 84 -10.19 3.68 -8.98
CA TRP A 84 -11.30 2.82 -8.56
C TRP A 84 -11.49 2.78 -7.03
N TRP A 85 -10.40 2.87 -6.25
CA TRP A 85 -10.44 2.90 -4.79
C TRP A 85 -11.08 4.17 -4.21
N PHE A 86 -11.32 5.18 -5.04
CA PHE A 86 -11.97 6.43 -4.65
C PHE A 86 -13.38 6.56 -5.23
N THR A 87 -13.94 5.46 -5.72
CA THR A 87 -15.33 5.38 -6.19
C THR A 87 -16.21 4.70 -5.15
N ASP A 88 -17.51 5.00 -5.16
CA ASP A 88 -18.50 4.36 -4.28
C ASP A 88 -18.52 2.83 -4.43
N ALA A 89 -18.19 2.32 -5.63
CA ALA A 89 -18.11 0.89 -5.91
C ALA A 89 -17.04 0.13 -5.10
N SER A 90 -16.06 0.84 -4.52
CA SER A 90 -15.02 0.25 -3.67
C SER A 90 -15.48 0.02 -2.22
N HIS A 91 -16.59 0.63 -1.82
CA HIS A 91 -17.15 0.47 -0.49
C HIS A 91 -18.24 -0.60 -0.54
N PRO A 92 -18.12 -1.72 0.20
CA PRO A 92 -19.22 -2.66 0.32
C PRO A 92 -20.45 -1.90 0.85
N PRO A 93 -21.67 -2.24 0.39
CA PRO A 93 -22.87 -1.59 0.88
C PRO A 93 -22.85 -1.61 2.40
N ARG A 94 -23.08 -0.44 3.00
CA ARG A 94 -23.31 -0.37 4.45
C ARG A 94 -24.60 -1.15 4.71
N ASN A 95 -24.48 -2.44 5.03
CA ASN A 95 -25.60 -3.17 5.60
C ASN A 95 -25.75 -2.68 7.04
N ASN A 96 -26.78 -1.85 7.23
CA ASN A 96 -27.18 -1.25 8.49
C ASN A 96 -27.58 -2.29 9.56
N GLU A 97 -27.54 -3.59 9.25
CA GLU A 97 -28.15 -4.65 10.05
C GLU A 97 -27.23 -5.33 11.07
N ARG A 98 -25.92 -5.02 11.10
CA ARG A 98 -24.97 -5.67 12.05
C ARG A 98 -24.65 -4.88 13.32
N LEU A 99 -25.32 -3.76 13.59
CA LEU A 99 -25.09 -2.96 14.80
C LEU A 99 -26.08 -3.24 15.94
N HIS A 100 -27.01 -4.18 15.76
CA HIS A 100 -27.96 -4.61 16.80
C HIS A 100 -28.00 -6.14 16.95
N LYS A 101 -26.92 -6.73 17.46
CA LYS A 101 -26.97 -8.00 18.20
C LYS A 101 -25.91 -8.02 19.29
#